data_AF-A0A969T8H4-F1
#
_entry.id   AF-A0A969T8H4-F1
#
_cell.length_a   1.000
_cell.length_b   1.000
_cell.length_c   1.000
_cell.angle_alpha   90.00
_cell.angle_beta   90.00
_cell.angle_gamma   90.00
#
_symmetry.space_group_name_H-M   'P 1'
#
loop_
_entity.id
_entity.type
_entity.pdbx_description
1 polymer ?
#
loop_
_entity_poly.entity_id
_entity_poly.type
_entity_poly.pdbx_seq_one_letter_code
_entity_poly.pdbx_strand_id
1 'polypeptide(L)'
;MRKFNYLILALFAALLACNSENTKNEKTTMNPFFSDYNTPFDIAPFDKIKNEHYMPAFEKGLEEHNKEIEKIVANTEEVSFANTIEALDYSGELLNKVSSVFYNQMSANTNDELQDIAKELAPKMSRHRDEILLNEQLFARVKAVYDQKESLGLNTEQAQLLDKTYKRFARGGANLPNEDREALKK
;
A
#
# COMPACT_ATOMS: atom_id res chain seq x y z
N MET A 1 -52.91 28.26 32.71
CA MET A 1 -51.88 28.97 31.93
C MET A 1 -50.49 28.58 32.44
N ARG A 2 -49.51 28.47 31.53
CA ARG A 2 -48.08 28.13 31.73
C ARG A 2 -47.74 26.63 31.90
N LYS A 3 -47.99 25.85 30.84
CA LYS A 3 -47.25 24.61 30.52
C LYS A 3 -46.83 24.67 29.05
N PHE A 4 -45.90 25.56 28.73
CA PHE A 4 -45.27 25.66 27.42
C PHE A 4 -43.98 26.43 27.68
N ASN A 5 -42.82 25.75 27.66
CA ASN A 5 -41.49 26.34 27.43
C ASN A 5 -40.29 25.42 27.72
N TYR A 6 -40.46 24.19 28.22
CA TYR A 6 -39.31 23.29 28.45
C TYR A 6 -39.01 22.33 27.30
N LEU A 7 -39.86 22.24 26.26
CA LEU A 7 -39.63 21.32 25.15
C LEU A 7 -38.72 21.89 24.05
N ILE A 8 -38.47 23.20 24.03
CA ILE A 8 -37.67 23.86 22.97
C ILE A 8 -36.17 23.91 23.33
N LEU A 9 -35.80 23.75 24.60
CA LEU A 9 -34.40 23.80 25.02
C LEU A 9 -33.62 22.50 24.75
N ALA A 10 -34.30 21.36 24.56
CA ALA A 10 -33.65 20.06 24.32
C ALA A 10 -33.30 19.80 22.84
N LEU A 11 -33.85 20.58 21.90
CA LEU A 11 -33.58 20.40 20.47
C LEU A 11 -32.29 21.06 19.98
N PHE A 12 -31.73 22.01 20.75
CA PHE A 12 -30.50 22.72 20.36
C PHE A 12 -29.20 21.99 20.72
N ALA A 13 -29.24 21.01 21.63
CA ALA A 13 -28.04 20.27 22.06
C ALA A 13 -27.70 19.06 21.16
N ALA A 14 -28.61 18.62 20.29
CA ALA A 14 -28.43 17.42 19.47
C ALA A 14 -27.73 17.68 18.11
N LEU A 15 -27.57 18.94 17.68
CA LEU A 15 -26.96 19.28 16.39
C LEU A 15 -25.44 19.48 16.44
N LEU A 16 -24.81 19.43 17.62
CA LEU A 16 -23.35 19.56 17.77
C LEU A 16 -22.62 18.20 17.85
N ALA A 17 -23.33 17.08 17.90
CA ALA A 17 -22.74 15.75 18.08
C ALA A 17 -22.45 14.99 16.76
N CYS A 18 -22.83 15.51 15.60
CA CYS A 18 -22.71 14.80 14.30
C CYS A 18 -21.65 15.38 13.35
N ASN A 19 -20.70 16.18 13.82
CA ASN A 19 -19.64 16.76 12.96
C ASN A 19 -18.24 16.15 13.14
N SER A 20 -18.11 15.08 13.93
CA SER A 20 -16.82 14.38 14.12
C SER A 20 -16.40 13.52 12.92
N GLU A 21 -17.35 13.08 12.09
CA GLU A 21 -17.05 12.25 10.91
C GLU A 21 -16.58 13.06 9.70
N ASN A 22 -16.98 14.34 9.59
CA ASN A 22 -16.62 15.21 8.46
C ASN A 22 -15.16 15.68 8.48
N THR A 23 -14.56 15.86 9.66
CA THR A 23 -13.17 16.35 9.78
C THR A 23 -12.13 15.27 9.43
N LYS A 24 -12.46 13.98 9.57
CA LYS A 24 -11.62 12.88 9.08
C LYS A 24 -11.60 12.83 7.55
N ASN A 25 -12.74 13.07 6.91
CA ASN A 25 -12.88 12.99 5.45
C ASN A 25 -12.20 14.17 4.71
N GLU A 26 -12.24 15.39 5.26
CA GLU A 26 -11.58 16.55 4.65
C GLU A 26 -10.04 16.41 4.59
N LYS A 27 -9.41 15.88 5.65
CA LYS A 27 -7.96 15.63 5.66
C LYS A 27 -7.53 14.61 4.61
N THR A 28 -8.39 13.65 4.26
CA THR A 28 -8.15 12.65 3.22
C THR A 28 -8.23 13.27 1.82
N THR A 29 -9.16 14.21 1.57
CA THR A 29 -9.33 14.84 0.24
C THR A 29 -8.23 15.84 -0.15
N MET A 30 -7.43 16.34 0.79
CA MET A 30 -6.34 17.30 0.52
C MET A 30 -4.93 16.69 0.59
N ASN A 31 -4.80 15.36 0.64
CA ASN A 31 -3.50 14.72 0.74
C ASN A 31 -2.78 14.74 -0.64
N PRO A 32 -1.61 15.39 -0.77
CA PRO A 32 -0.90 15.53 -2.05
C PRO A 32 -0.49 14.20 -2.69
N PHE A 33 -0.40 13.11 -1.92
CA PHE A 33 -0.04 11.79 -2.44
C PHE A 33 -1.14 11.16 -3.30
N PHE A 34 -2.41 11.51 -3.09
CA PHE A 34 -3.57 10.89 -3.75
C PHE A 34 -3.91 11.46 -5.14
N SER A 35 -3.09 12.37 -5.64
CA SER A 35 -3.22 12.93 -6.99
C SER A 35 -1.87 12.93 -7.69
N ASP A 36 -1.87 12.95 -9.01
CA ASP A 36 -0.66 13.15 -9.80
C ASP A 36 0.02 14.47 -9.45
N TYR A 37 1.34 14.49 -9.56
CA TYR A 37 2.12 15.68 -9.30
C TYR A 37 2.16 16.54 -10.56
N ASN A 38 1.65 17.76 -10.48
CA ASN A 38 1.67 18.71 -11.60
C ASN A 38 2.94 19.59 -11.60
N THR A 39 4.08 19.00 -11.24
CA THR A 39 5.40 19.65 -11.17
C THR A 39 6.27 19.18 -12.34
N PRO A 40 7.33 19.91 -12.71
CA PRO A 40 8.26 19.43 -13.73
C PRO A 40 8.84 18.06 -13.35
N PHE A 41 8.78 17.11 -14.28
CA PHE A 41 9.26 15.73 -14.11
C PHE A 41 8.56 14.94 -12.99
N ASP A 42 7.32 15.30 -12.64
CA ASP A 42 6.53 14.64 -11.60
C ASP A 42 7.27 14.55 -10.25
N ILE A 43 8.02 15.62 -9.92
CA ILE A 43 8.73 15.73 -8.65
C ILE A 43 7.71 15.97 -7.52
N ALA A 44 7.90 15.30 -6.39
CA ALA A 44 7.03 15.51 -5.23
C ALA A 44 6.92 17.00 -4.84
N PRO A 45 5.72 17.57 -4.66
CA PRO A 45 5.54 18.95 -4.24
C PRO A 45 5.86 19.09 -2.74
N PHE A 46 7.15 19.08 -2.41
CA PHE A 46 7.66 19.09 -1.02
C PHE A 46 7.14 20.27 -0.20
N ASP A 47 6.82 21.40 -0.84
CA ASP A 47 6.21 22.58 -0.21
C ASP A 47 4.78 22.32 0.31
N LYS A 48 4.08 21.35 -0.28
CA LYS A 48 2.71 20.97 0.08
C LYS A 48 2.64 19.74 0.98
N ILE A 49 3.70 18.93 1.02
CA ILE A 49 3.74 17.70 1.81
C ILE A 49 4.07 18.04 3.27
N LYS A 50 3.21 17.58 4.18
CA LYS A 50 3.34 17.78 5.63
C LYS A 50 3.41 16.42 6.32
N ASN A 51 3.94 16.40 7.54
CA ASN A 51 4.07 15.17 8.34
C ASN A 51 2.72 14.44 8.49
N GLU A 52 1.62 15.18 8.69
CA GLU A 52 0.26 14.63 8.82
C GLU A 52 -0.26 13.89 7.57
N HIS A 53 0.38 14.06 6.41
CA HIS A 53 -0.02 13.39 5.17
C HIS A 53 0.55 11.97 5.05
N TYR A 54 1.64 11.64 5.74
CA TYR A 54 2.32 10.36 5.55
C TYR A 54 1.50 9.18 6.03
N MET A 55 1.07 9.16 7.30
CA MET A 55 0.37 7.99 7.85
C MET A 55 -0.90 7.66 7.04
N PRO A 56 -1.81 8.60 6.72
CA PRO A 56 -2.97 8.30 5.87
C PRO A 56 -2.59 7.81 4.48
N ALA A 57 -1.50 8.32 3.89
CA ALA A 57 -1.06 7.89 2.57
C ALA A 57 -0.45 6.49 2.58
N PHE A 58 0.30 6.13 3.62
CA PHE A 58 0.79 4.77 3.81
C PHE A 58 -0.35 3.78 4.05
N GLU A 59 -1.31 4.10 4.91
CA GLU A 59 -2.47 3.24 5.18
C GLU A 59 -3.28 2.99 3.90
N LYS A 60 -3.50 4.04 3.10
CA LYS A 60 -4.17 3.92 1.81
C LYS A 60 -3.34 3.10 0.81
N GLY A 61 -2.04 3.34 0.73
CA GLY A 61 -1.14 2.61 -0.16
C GLY A 61 -1.06 1.11 0.18
N LEU A 62 -1.05 0.76 1.46
CA LEU A 62 -1.11 -0.63 1.92
C LEU A 62 -2.44 -1.29 1.54
N GLU A 63 -3.57 -0.59 1.76
CA GLU A 63 -4.90 -1.05 1.38
C GLU A 63 -5.01 -1.32 -0.13
N GLU A 64 -4.57 -0.36 -0.96
CA GLU A 64 -4.63 -0.47 -2.42
C GLU A 64 -3.72 -1.57 -2.95
N HIS A 65 -2.49 -1.65 -2.45
CA HIS A 65 -1.55 -2.70 -2.84
C HIS A 65 -2.11 -4.08 -2.51
N ASN A 66 -2.74 -4.28 -1.34
CA ASN A 66 -3.39 -5.55 -1.01
C ASN A 66 -4.50 -5.91 -2.02
N LYS A 67 -5.35 -4.94 -2.40
CA LYS A 67 -6.39 -5.16 -3.41
C LYS A 67 -5.83 -5.51 -4.78
N GLU A 68 -4.71 -4.91 -5.17
CA GLU A 68 -4.03 -5.22 -6.44
C GLU A 68 -3.47 -6.64 -6.43
N ILE A 69 -2.84 -7.05 -5.32
CA ILE A 69 -2.36 -8.42 -5.12
C ILE A 69 -3.51 -9.42 -5.15
N GLU A 70 -4.62 -9.13 -4.47
CA GLU A 70 -5.84 -9.95 -4.51
C GLU A 70 -6.37 -10.11 -5.93
N LYS A 71 -6.38 -9.04 -6.74
CA LYS A 71 -6.80 -9.11 -8.15
C LYS A 71 -5.87 -10.02 -8.98
N ILE A 72 -4.56 -9.97 -8.76
CA ILE A 72 -3.60 -10.86 -9.44
C ILE A 72 -3.87 -12.31 -9.06
N VAL A 73 -4.05 -12.58 -7.77
CA VAL A 73 -4.34 -13.93 -7.24
C VAL A 73 -5.67 -14.47 -7.78
N ALA A 74 -6.72 -13.65 -7.78
CA ALA A 74 -8.06 -14.03 -8.20
C ALA A 74 -8.27 -14.07 -9.72
N ASN A 75 -7.27 -13.70 -10.53
CA ASN A 75 -7.40 -13.71 -11.99
C ASN A 75 -7.58 -15.15 -12.51
N THR A 76 -8.71 -15.41 -13.18
CA THR A 76 -9.10 -16.74 -13.70
C THR A 76 -8.61 -17.03 -15.11
N GLU A 77 -8.00 -16.05 -15.79
CA GLU A 77 -7.37 -16.26 -17.09
C GLU A 77 -6.14 -17.18 -16.96
N GLU A 78 -5.72 -17.76 -18.09
CA GLU A 78 -4.49 -18.54 -18.16
C GLU A 78 -3.30 -17.70 -17.68
N VAL A 79 -2.47 -18.28 -16.81
CA VAL A 79 -1.35 -17.57 -16.18
C VAL A 79 -0.35 -17.13 -17.24
N SER A 80 -0.05 -15.83 -17.26
CA SER A 80 0.84 -15.21 -18.23
C SER A 80 1.82 -14.24 -17.57
N PHE A 81 2.87 -13.86 -18.30
CA PHE A 81 3.79 -12.81 -17.86
C PHE A 81 3.05 -11.50 -17.54
N ALA A 82 2.13 -11.08 -18.42
CA ALA A 82 1.40 -9.82 -18.28
C ALA A 82 0.49 -9.82 -17.05
N ASN A 83 -0.33 -10.86 -16.86
CA ASN A 83 -1.30 -10.90 -15.77
C ASN A 83 -0.74 -11.29 -14.40
N THR A 84 0.58 -11.54 -14.32
CA THR A 84 1.23 -11.97 -13.07
C THR A 84 2.49 -11.17 -12.77
N ILE A 85 3.49 -11.17 -13.66
CA ILE A 85 4.78 -10.53 -13.39
C ILE A 85 4.70 -9.02 -13.64
N GLU A 86 4.17 -8.63 -14.79
CA GLU A 86 3.98 -7.21 -15.13
C GLU A 86 2.95 -6.57 -14.20
N ALA A 87 1.82 -7.23 -13.96
CA ALA A 87 0.82 -6.77 -13.00
C ALA A 87 1.40 -6.57 -11.58
N LEU A 88 2.32 -7.44 -11.14
CA LEU A 88 2.99 -7.31 -9.84
C LEU A 88 4.05 -6.20 -9.83
N ASP A 89 4.65 -5.87 -10.97
CA ASP A 89 5.61 -4.77 -11.08
C ASP A 89 4.91 -3.41 -11.03
N TYR A 90 3.72 -3.31 -11.61
CA TYR A 90 2.87 -2.13 -11.55
C TYR A 90 2.13 -1.94 -10.21
N SER A 91 2.01 -2.97 -9.38
CA SER A 91 1.27 -2.85 -8.12
C SER A 91 2.02 -2.04 -7.06
N GLY A 92 1.26 -1.43 -6.15
CA GLY A 92 1.77 -0.67 -5.02
C GLY A 92 2.25 0.74 -5.39
N GLU A 93 1.76 1.31 -6.49
CA GLU A 93 2.19 2.62 -6.98
C GLU A 93 2.09 3.71 -5.89
N LEU A 94 0.93 3.85 -5.25
CA LEU A 94 0.74 4.83 -4.17
C LEU A 94 1.70 4.57 -2.99
N LEU A 95 1.88 3.30 -2.61
CA LEU A 95 2.78 2.91 -1.53
C LEU A 95 4.23 3.25 -1.87
N ASN A 96 4.66 3.03 -3.12
CA ASN A 96 5.99 3.37 -3.62
C ASN A 96 6.21 4.89 -3.67
N LYS A 97 5.17 5.64 -4.08
CA LYS A 97 5.17 7.10 -4.17
C LYS A 97 5.36 7.75 -2.80
N VAL A 98 4.57 7.34 -1.80
CA VAL A 98 4.71 7.85 -0.42
C VAL A 98 6.02 7.37 0.23
N SER A 99 6.41 6.11 0.02
CA SER A 99 7.65 5.54 0.59
C SER A 99 8.89 6.29 0.11
N SER A 100 8.97 6.56 -1.20
CA SER A 100 10.11 7.27 -1.80
C SER A 100 10.33 8.64 -1.16
N VAL A 101 9.26 9.40 -0.96
CA VAL A 101 9.32 10.74 -0.34
C VAL A 101 9.61 10.65 1.16
N PHE A 102 8.94 9.73 1.87
CA PHE A 102 9.11 9.58 3.31
C PHE A 102 10.54 9.17 3.69
N TYR A 103 11.09 8.14 3.03
CA TYR A 103 12.43 7.65 3.35
C TYR A 103 13.53 8.61 2.89
N ASN A 104 13.30 9.40 1.83
CA ASN A 104 14.17 10.52 1.48
C ASN A 104 14.22 11.57 2.60
N GLN A 105 13.06 12.02 3.11
CA GLN A 105 13.01 12.97 4.22
C GLN A 105 13.59 12.40 5.51
N MET A 106 13.32 11.13 5.83
CA MET A 106 13.92 10.44 6.98
C MET A 106 15.46 10.42 6.92
N SER A 107 16.03 10.30 5.72
CA SER A 107 17.49 10.30 5.56
C SER A 107 18.11 11.69 5.55
N ALA A 108 17.41 12.69 4.98
CA ALA A 108 18.01 13.99 4.67
C ALA A 108 17.60 15.11 5.65
N ASN A 109 16.39 15.05 6.21
CA ASN A 109 15.80 16.11 7.03
C ASN A 109 14.72 15.57 7.99
N THR A 110 15.11 14.62 8.86
CA THR A 110 14.20 13.99 9.80
C THR A 110 13.79 14.92 10.96
N ASN A 111 12.75 14.54 11.69
CA ASN A 111 12.26 15.17 12.92
C ASN A 111 11.53 14.13 13.79
N ASP A 112 11.19 14.50 15.03
CA ASP A 112 10.57 13.59 16.00
C ASP A 112 9.25 12.98 15.49
N GLU A 113 8.40 13.78 14.81
CA GLU A 113 7.13 13.28 14.25
C GLU A 113 7.37 12.23 13.14
N LEU A 114 8.35 12.45 12.25
CA LEU A 114 8.70 11.48 11.22
C LEU A 114 9.30 10.19 11.81
N GLN A 115 10.08 10.31 12.89
CA GLN A 115 10.61 9.14 13.60
C GLN A 115 9.49 8.33 14.26
N ASP A 116 8.50 8.98 14.85
CA ASP A 116 7.35 8.30 15.46
C ASP A 116 6.47 7.62 14.41
N ILE A 117 6.24 8.27 13.27
CA ILE A 117 5.59 7.65 12.11
C ILE A 117 6.39 6.41 11.66
N ALA A 118 7.73 6.50 11.57
CA ALA A 118 8.56 5.38 11.16
C ALA A 118 8.47 4.19 12.13
N LYS A 119 8.44 4.43 13.46
CA LYS A 119 8.27 3.39 14.48
C LYS A 119 6.94 2.65 14.32
N GLU A 120 5.85 3.37 14.04
CA GLU A 120 4.55 2.76 13.80
C GLU A 120 4.49 2.01 12.46
N LEU A 121 5.09 2.57 11.40
CA LEU A 121 5.07 1.98 10.06
C LEU A 121 5.94 0.73 9.94
N ALA A 122 7.11 0.69 10.61
CA ALA A 122 8.06 -0.41 10.47
C ALA A 122 7.43 -1.82 10.59
N PRO A 123 6.65 -2.14 11.66
CA PRO A 123 5.98 -3.43 11.76
C PRO A 123 4.87 -3.63 10.71
N LYS A 124 4.13 -2.58 10.32
CA LYS A 124 3.09 -2.66 9.27
C LYS A 124 3.71 -3.01 7.92
N MET A 125 4.79 -2.32 7.54
CA MET A 125 5.52 -2.53 6.30
C MET A 125 6.19 -3.91 6.24
N SER A 126 6.78 -4.37 7.35
CA SER A 126 7.37 -5.72 7.40
C SER A 126 6.30 -6.79 7.18
N ARG A 127 5.19 -6.70 7.94
CA ARG A 127 4.08 -7.64 7.80
C ARG A 127 3.54 -7.66 6.36
N HIS A 128 3.28 -6.49 5.78
CA HIS A 128 2.80 -6.36 4.40
C HIS A 128 3.72 -7.05 3.39
N ARG A 129 5.04 -6.82 3.51
CA ARG A 129 6.01 -7.48 2.65
C ARG A 129 5.98 -9.00 2.81
N ASP A 130 5.92 -9.48 4.06
CA ASP A 130 5.96 -10.90 4.35
C ASP A 130 4.65 -11.58 3.90
N GLU A 131 3.50 -10.92 4.05
CA GLU A 131 2.20 -11.38 3.52
C GLU A 131 2.24 -11.57 2.01
N ILE A 132 2.86 -10.66 1.25
CA ILE A 132 3.03 -10.79 -0.20
C ILE A 132 4.00 -11.90 -0.55
N LEU A 133 5.22 -11.89 0.01
CA LEU A 133 6.28 -12.85 -0.35
C LEU A 133 5.93 -14.28 0.03
N LEU A 134 5.09 -14.47 1.06
CA LEU A 134 4.69 -15.78 1.58
C LEU A 134 3.28 -16.18 1.12
N ASN A 135 2.64 -15.41 0.24
CA ASN A 135 1.35 -15.75 -0.36
C ASN A 135 1.54 -16.93 -1.34
N GLU A 136 1.05 -18.11 -0.95
CA GLU A 136 1.16 -19.35 -1.73
C GLU A 136 0.56 -19.22 -3.13
N GLN A 137 -0.61 -18.61 -3.24
CA GLN A 137 -1.34 -18.53 -4.49
C GLN A 137 -0.63 -17.58 -5.46
N LEU A 138 -0.17 -16.44 -4.97
CA LEU A 138 0.63 -15.50 -5.76
C LEU A 138 1.93 -16.16 -6.22
N PHE A 139 2.65 -16.83 -5.31
CA PHE A 139 3.89 -17.50 -5.67
C PHE A 139 3.67 -18.64 -6.68
N ALA A 140 2.57 -19.39 -6.56
CA ALA A 140 2.23 -20.42 -7.53
C ALA A 140 2.07 -19.84 -8.94
N ARG A 141 1.43 -18.67 -9.09
CA ARG A 141 1.34 -17.97 -10.38
C ARG A 141 2.72 -17.54 -10.88
N VAL A 142 3.53 -16.90 -10.03
CA VAL A 142 4.90 -16.46 -10.39
C VAL A 142 5.74 -17.66 -10.84
N LYS A 143 5.66 -18.78 -10.12
CA LYS A 143 6.37 -20.01 -10.43
C LYS A 143 5.90 -20.60 -11.76
N ALA A 144 4.60 -20.62 -12.05
CA ALA A 144 4.08 -21.11 -13.32
C ALA A 144 4.66 -20.32 -14.50
N VAL A 145 4.71 -18.99 -14.42
CA VAL A 145 5.37 -18.16 -15.46
C VAL A 145 6.86 -18.48 -15.55
N TYR A 146 7.54 -18.65 -14.42
CA TYR A 146 8.97 -18.97 -14.38
C TYR A 146 9.31 -20.33 -14.99
N ASP A 147 8.50 -21.35 -14.72
CA ASP A 147 8.72 -22.72 -15.21
C ASP A 147 8.58 -22.81 -16.74
N GLN A 148 7.77 -21.94 -17.36
CA GLN A 148 7.57 -21.86 -18.81
C GLN A 148 8.41 -20.78 -19.50
N LYS A 149 9.38 -20.15 -18.81
CA LYS A 149 10.11 -18.98 -19.32
C LYS A 149 10.77 -19.15 -20.70
N GLU A 150 11.23 -20.36 -21.02
CA GLU A 150 11.90 -20.65 -22.30
C GLU A 150 10.92 -20.67 -23.49
N SER A 151 9.62 -20.88 -23.26
CA SER A 151 8.60 -20.90 -24.33
C SER A 151 7.87 -19.58 -24.53
N LEU A 152 8.09 -18.59 -23.64
CA LEU A 152 7.36 -17.31 -23.64
C LEU A 152 7.87 -16.28 -24.64
N GLY A 153 9.04 -16.50 -25.26
CA GLY A 153 9.62 -15.54 -26.21
C GLY A 153 9.89 -14.16 -25.58
N LEU A 154 10.23 -14.12 -24.28
CA LEU A 154 10.49 -12.89 -23.55
C LEU A 154 11.71 -12.14 -24.10
N ASN A 155 11.64 -10.81 -24.11
CA ASN A 155 12.83 -10.00 -24.35
C ASN A 155 13.78 -10.04 -23.13
N THR A 156 14.96 -9.42 -23.26
CA THR A 156 15.98 -9.44 -22.22
C THR A 156 15.50 -8.83 -20.89
N GLU A 157 14.81 -7.70 -20.95
CA GLU A 157 14.30 -6.98 -19.78
C GLU A 157 13.20 -7.78 -19.07
N GLN A 158 12.27 -8.38 -19.82
CA GLN A 158 11.19 -9.22 -19.29
C GLN A 158 11.75 -10.49 -18.65
N ALA A 159 12.71 -11.16 -19.29
CA ALA A 159 13.37 -12.34 -18.73
C ALA A 159 14.08 -11.99 -17.41
N GLN A 160 14.73 -10.83 -17.35
CA GLN A 160 15.39 -10.35 -16.15
C GLN A 160 14.39 -9.99 -15.03
N LEU A 161 13.26 -9.36 -15.37
CA LEU A 161 12.19 -9.06 -14.41
C LEU A 161 11.61 -10.35 -13.82
N LEU A 162 11.34 -11.35 -14.66
CA LEU A 162 10.85 -12.66 -14.23
C LEU A 162 11.85 -13.36 -13.29
N ASP A 163 13.13 -13.41 -13.66
CA ASP A 163 14.18 -14.03 -12.84
C ASP A 163 14.32 -13.35 -11.47
N LYS A 164 14.39 -12.00 -11.45
CA LYS A 164 14.49 -11.24 -10.20
C LYS A 164 13.24 -11.41 -9.33
N THR A 165 12.06 -11.40 -9.94
CA THR A 165 10.79 -11.60 -9.24
C THR A 165 10.76 -12.98 -8.59
N TYR A 166 11.02 -14.04 -9.35
CA TYR A 166 11.05 -15.40 -8.81
C TYR A 166 12.06 -15.56 -7.67
N LYS A 167 13.31 -15.08 -7.86
CA LYS A 167 14.35 -15.12 -6.82
C LYS A 167 14.00 -14.30 -5.58
N ARG A 168 13.21 -13.24 -5.71
CA ARG A 168 12.71 -12.45 -4.57
C ARG A 168 11.77 -13.29 -3.71
N PHE A 169 10.80 -13.98 -4.30
CA PHE A 169 9.91 -14.90 -3.57
C PHE A 169 10.68 -16.09 -2.97
N ALA A 170 11.56 -16.73 -3.75
CA ALA A 170 12.31 -17.89 -3.28
C ALA A 170 13.18 -17.56 -2.05
N ARG A 171 13.91 -16.43 -2.09
CA ARG A 171 14.70 -15.93 -0.94
C ARG A 171 13.83 -15.43 0.21
N GLY A 172 12.62 -14.98 -0.08
CA GLY A 172 11.62 -14.58 0.91
C GLY A 172 10.99 -15.76 1.65
N GLY A 173 11.29 -17.01 1.29
CA GLY A 173 10.78 -18.20 1.97
C GLY A 173 9.54 -18.82 1.33
N ALA A 174 9.15 -18.40 0.12
CA ALA A 174 7.96 -18.95 -0.56
C ALA A 174 8.07 -20.46 -0.87
N ASN A 175 9.30 -20.99 -1.00
CA ASN A 175 9.59 -22.41 -1.22
C ASN A 175 9.64 -23.25 0.07
N LEU A 176 9.52 -22.65 1.25
CA LEU A 176 9.59 -23.38 2.52
C LEU A 176 8.30 -24.18 2.77
N PRO A 177 8.37 -25.31 3.51
CA PRO A 177 7.20 -25.98 4.07
C PRO A 177 6.37 -25.03 4.96
N ASN A 178 5.07 -25.32 5.13
CA ASN A 178 4.13 -24.39 5.78
C ASN A 178 4.51 -24.01 7.22
N GLU A 179 5.06 -24.94 8.02
CA GLU A 179 5.49 -24.65 9.40
C GLU A 179 6.65 -23.63 9.46
N ASP A 180 7.63 -23.76 8.58
CA ASP A 180 8.77 -22.86 8.48
C ASP A 180 8.36 -21.48 7.91
N ARG A 181 7.33 -21.44 7.06
CA ARG A 181 6.83 -20.19 6.47
C ARG A 181 6.10 -19.32 7.49
N GLU A 182 5.30 -19.92 8.38
CA GLU A 182 4.62 -19.18 9.46
C GLU A 182 5.59 -18.68 10.54
N ALA A 183 6.74 -19.34 10.73
CA ALA A 183 7.79 -18.86 11.62
C ALA A 183 8.44 -17.55 11.14
N LEU A 184 8.53 -17.33 9.82
CA LEU A 184 9.08 -16.10 9.24
C LEU A 184 8.18 -14.87 9.37
N LYS A 185 6.88 -15.07 9.66
CA LYS A 185 5.90 -13.98 9.83
C LYS A 185 5.85 -13.41 11.26
N LYS A 186 6.57 -14.01 12.20
CA LYS A 186 6.61 -13.64 13.62
C LYS A 186 7.72 -12.63 13.90
#